data_AF-A0A5S6QLY3-F1
#
_entry.id   AF-A0A5S6QLY3-F1
#
_cell.length_a   1.000
_cell.length_b   1.000
_cell.length_c   1.000
_cell.angle_alpha   90.00
_cell.angle_beta   90.00
_cell.angle_gamma   90.00
#
_symmetry.space_group_name_H-M   'P 1'
#
loop_
_entity.id
_entity.type
_entity.pdbx_description
1 polymer ?
#
loop_
_entity_poly.entity_id
_entity_poly.type
_entity_poly.pdbx_seq_one_letter_code
_entity_poly.pdbx_strand_id
1 'polypeptide(L)'
;MEQDIDLIDALLKRAKDRRRLDLPSDFPKKPISAYNIFLSKVIKNGSLLEYDSKDRFVQAARIWKGLDPAKKEKFFKKYRLAVEKHDVQMEEFKAAHPELNIRPTPKSKRKLDAKTVRNEQQPSTSHPSTSKHVDLHEASFQCFALAKQDKYAEKYNLRGEDLMKKLRRKFDRMSADKQQKWHDFVTKENCIDCPMSSIKRDGAA
;
A
#
# COMPACT_ATOMS: atom_id res chain seq x y z
N MET A 1 0.56 24.48 10.71
CA MET A 1 -0.80 24.01 11.06
C MET A 1 -1.71 24.02 9.85
N GLU A 2 -1.84 25.17 9.16
CA GLU A 2 -2.74 25.35 8.02
C GLU A 2 -2.46 24.35 6.87
N GLN A 3 -1.19 24.19 6.47
CA GLN A 3 -0.77 23.25 5.42
C GLN A 3 -1.15 21.78 5.66
N ASP A 4 -1.15 21.30 6.92
CA ASP A 4 -1.51 19.92 7.21
C ASP A 4 -3.03 19.69 7.24
N ILE A 5 -3.76 20.70 7.70
CA ILE A 5 -5.23 20.71 7.65
C ILE A 5 -5.66 20.68 6.18
N ASP A 6 -5.03 21.52 5.35
CA ASP A 6 -5.24 21.54 3.90
C ASP A 6 -4.87 20.21 3.25
N LEU A 7 -3.80 19.54 3.70
CA LEU A 7 -3.42 18.23 3.17
C LEU A 7 -4.41 17.13 3.57
N ILE A 8 -4.91 17.11 4.80
CA ILE A 8 -5.98 16.20 5.22
C ILE A 8 -7.24 16.46 4.40
N ASP A 9 -7.62 17.72 4.24
CA ASP A 9 -8.80 18.11 3.48
C ASP A 9 -8.63 17.78 2.00
N ALA A 10 -7.43 17.94 1.44
CA ALA A 10 -7.08 17.52 0.09
C ALA A 10 -7.10 16.00 -0.06
N LEU A 11 -6.65 15.22 0.94
CA LEU A 11 -6.74 13.75 0.94
C LEU A 11 -8.19 13.28 1.01
N LEU A 12 -8.98 13.89 1.90
CA LEU A 12 -10.41 13.65 2.00
C LEU A 12 -11.12 14.07 0.71
N LYS A 13 -10.71 15.15 0.06
CA LYS A 13 -11.26 15.65 -1.21
C LYS A 13 -10.88 14.78 -2.40
N ARG A 14 -9.62 14.37 -2.53
CA ARG A 14 -9.15 13.41 -3.54
C ARG A 14 -9.86 12.05 -3.43
N ALA A 15 -10.15 11.60 -2.22
CA ALA A 15 -10.96 10.40 -1.99
C ALA A 15 -12.44 10.57 -2.44
N LYS A 16 -12.97 11.80 -2.44
CA LYS A 16 -14.28 12.16 -3.02
C LYS A 16 -14.22 12.19 -4.54
N ASP A 17 -13.22 12.85 -5.10
CA ASP A 17 -13.12 13.08 -6.55
C ASP A 17 -12.92 11.77 -7.33
N ARG A 18 -12.17 10.80 -6.78
CA ARG A 18 -12.04 9.45 -7.36
C ARG A 18 -13.34 8.62 -7.39
N ARG A 19 -14.44 9.14 -6.82
CA ARG A 19 -15.74 8.46 -6.73
C ARG A 19 -16.87 9.25 -7.37
N ARG A 20 -16.56 10.35 -8.08
CA ARG A 20 -17.53 11.06 -8.92
C ARG A 20 -17.89 10.17 -10.11
N LEU A 21 -18.82 9.25 -9.87
CA LEU A 21 -19.94 9.08 -10.81
C LEU A 21 -20.75 10.38 -10.72
N ASP A 22 -21.40 10.81 -11.79
CA ASP A 22 -22.15 12.07 -11.92
C ASP A 22 -23.32 12.18 -10.91
N LEU A 23 -22.98 12.32 -9.63
CA LEU A 23 -23.89 12.37 -8.50
C LEU A 23 -24.17 13.85 -8.20
N PRO A 24 -25.43 14.22 -7.93
CA PRO A 24 -25.79 15.60 -7.56
C PRO A 24 -25.00 16.13 -6.37
N SER A 25 -24.85 17.45 -6.30
CA SER A 25 -24.18 18.14 -5.20
C SER A 25 -24.75 17.79 -3.82
N ASP A 26 -26.03 17.42 -3.77
CA ASP A 26 -26.77 17.08 -2.56
C ASP A 26 -26.59 15.62 -2.13
N PHE A 27 -25.81 14.82 -2.88
CA PHE A 27 -25.56 13.43 -2.53
C PHE A 27 -24.83 13.31 -1.17
N PRO A 28 -25.38 12.54 -0.21
CA PRO A 28 -24.83 12.43 1.13
C PRO A 28 -23.39 11.91 1.16
N LYS A 29 -22.51 12.68 1.81
CA LYS A 29 -21.08 12.37 1.90
C LYS A 29 -20.82 11.23 2.87
N LYS A 30 -19.96 10.30 2.47
CA LYS A 30 -19.54 9.19 3.33
C LYS A 30 -18.97 9.69 4.66
N PRO A 31 -19.28 9.02 5.78
CA PRO A 31 -18.81 9.41 7.10
C PRO A 31 -17.28 9.26 7.21
N ILE A 32 -16.66 10.21 7.91
CA ILE A 32 -15.22 10.23 8.16
C ILE A 32 -14.87 9.13 9.17
N SER A 33 -13.88 8.28 8.89
CA SER A 33 -13.54 7.16 9.79
C SER A 33 -13.00 7.65 11.15
N ALA A 34 -13.12 6.81 12.18
CA ALA A 34 -12.66 7.10 13.55
C ALA A 34 -11.19 7.58 13.60
N TYR A 35 -10.30 6.96 12.81
CA TYR A 35 -8.90 7.38 12.72
C TYR A 35 -8.75 8.79 12.14
N ASN A 36 -9.50 9.13 11.10
CA ASN A 36 -9.43 10.47 10.50
C ASN A 36 -9.98 11.53 11.46
N ILE A 37 -11.03 11.22 12.23
CA ILE A 37 -11.53 12.11 13.30
C ILE A 37 -10.44 12.34 14.36
N PHE A 38 -9.72 11.29 14.74
CA PHE A 38 -8.57 11.40 15.65
C PHE A 38 -7.44 12.24 15.04
N LEU A 39 -7.06 11.96 13.80
CA LEU A 39 -5.99 12.65 13.08
C LEU A 39 -6.25 14.16 13.00
N SER A 40 -7.48 14.55 12.61
CA SER A 40 -7.90 15.95 12.61
C SER A 40 -7.81 16.57 14.00
N LYS A 41 -8.17 15.84 15.06
CA LYS A 41 -8.08 16.35 16.44
C LYS A 41 -6.63 16.56 16.86
N VAL A 42 -5.75 15.60 16.60
CA VAL A 42 -4.33 15.68 17.00
C VAL A 42 -3.61 16.80 16.27
N ILE A 43 -3.89 16.98 14.97
CA ILE A 43 -3.30 18.06 14.17
C ILE A 43 -3.82 19.44 14.61
N LYS A 44 -5.13 19.57 14.89
CA LYS A 44 -5.71 20.80 15.45
C LYS A 44 -5.16 21.16 16.83
N ASN A 45 -4.87 20.15 17.65
CA ASN A 45 -4.30 20.34 18.98
C ASN A 45 -2.80 20.66 18.94
N GLY A 46 -2.15 20.68 17.77
CA GLY A 46 -0.73 20.99 17.64
C GLY A 46 0.22 19.93 18.22
N SER A 47 -0.28 18.78 18.66
CA SER A 47 0.53 17.75 19.35
C SER A 47 1.56 17.05 18.44
N LEU A 48 1.62 17.41 17.16
CA LEU A 48 2.55 16.87 16.17
C LEU A 48 3.40 17.96 15.51
N LEU A 49 3.37 19.20 16.02
CA LEU A 49 4.08 20.32 15.40
C LEU A 49 5.60 20.14 15.39
N GLU A 50 6.15 19.44 16.37
CA GLU A 50 7.58 19.14 16.48
C GLU A 50 8.09 18.24 15.35
N TYR A 51 7.21 17.48 14.71
CA TYR A 51 7.58 16.58 13.61
C TYR A 51 7.43 17.29 12.25
N ASP A 52 8.25 16.89 11.27
CA ASP A 52 8.10 17.33 9.89
C ASP A 52 6.76 16.86 9.31
N SER A 53 6.17 17.63 8.38
CA SER A 53 4.82 17.39 7.83
C SER A 53 4.66 15.97 7.26
N LYS A 54 5.73 15.39 6.69
CA LYS A 54 5.72 14.00 6.18
C LYS A 54 5.66 12.97 7.31
N ASP A 55 6.27 13.27 8.45
CA ASP A 55 6.33 12.38 9.61
C ASP A 55 5.13 12.55 10.54
N ARG A 56 4.43 13.68 10.52
CA ARG A 56 3.22 13.93 11.33
C ARG A 56 2.19 12.82 11.17
N PHE A 57 1.93 12.35 9.94
CA PHE A 57 0.98 11.27 9.70
C PHE A 57 1.47 9.91 10.23
N VAL A 58 2.77 9.66 10.18
CA VAL A 58 3.40 8.44 10.71
C VAL A 58 3.30 8.43 12.24
N GLN A 59 3.59 9.56 12.88
CA GLN A 59 3.47 9.68 14.33
C GLN A 59 2.02 9.62 14.79
N ALA A 60 1.08 10.25 14.07
CA ALA A 60 -0.34 10.10 14.35
C ALA A 60 -0.77 8.63 14.29
N ALA A 61 -0.31 7.88 13.29
CA ALA A 61 -0.60 6.45 13.19
C ALA A 61 -0.01 5.65 14.37
N ARG A 62 1.18 6.01 14.85
CA ARG A 62 1.81 5.40 16.04
C ARG A 62 1.02 5.70 17.31
N ILE A 63 0.65 6.96 17.54
CA ILE A 63 -0.17 7.38 18.70
C ILE A 63 -1.53 6.68 18.64
N TRP A 64 -2.17 6.60 17.47
CA TRP A 64 -3.43 5.87 17.31
C TRP A 64 -3.29 4.39 17.68
N LYS A 65 -2.22 3.72 17.24
CA LYS A 65 -1.97 2.31 17.61
C LYS A 65 -1.80 2.14 19.12
N GLY A 66 -1.00 3.01 19.76
CA GLY A 66 -0.75 3.01 21.20
C GLY A 66 -1.87 3.58 22.08
N LEU A 67 -2.94 4.14 21.48
CA LEU A 67 -4.03 4.74 22.24
C LEU A 67 -4.81 3.65 23.00
N ASP A 68 -5.09 3.93 24.27
CA ASP A 68 -5.97 3.13 25.12
C ASP A 68 -7.32 2.86 24.43
N PRO A 69 -7.82 1.61 24.40
CA PRO A 69 -9.15 1.25 23.91
C PRO A 69 -10.26 2.20 24.38
N ALA A 70 -10.27 2.65 25.63
CA ALA A 70 -11.31 3.56 26.14
C ALA A 70 -11.29 4.93 25.44
N LYS A 71 -10.10 5.42 25.07
CA LYS A 71 -9.94 6.67 24.31
C LYS A 71 -10.30 6.45 22.84
N LYS A 72 -9.99 5.30 22.26
CA LYS A 72 -10.38 4.92 20.90
C LYS A 72 -11.90 4.84 20.76
N GLU A 73 -12.58 4.30 21.77
CA GLU A 73 -14.03 4.13 21.79
C GLU A 73 -14.77 5.46 21.58
N LYS A 74 -14.25 6.57 22.13
CA LYS A 74 -14.83 7.91 21.89
C LYS A 74 -14.84 8.28 20.40
N PHE A 75 -13.82 7.89 19.65
CA PHE A 75 -13.74 8.16 18.20
C PHE A 75 -14.61 7.19 17.41
N PHE A 76 -14.68 5.92 17.82
CA PHE A 76 -15.60 4.93 17.24
C PHE A 76 -17.06 5.31 17.45
N LYS A 77 -17.44 5.79 18.63
CA LYS A 77 -18.79 6.31 18.91
C LYS A 77 -19.15 7.47 17.99
N LYS A 78 -18.24 8.43 17.81
CA LYS A 78 -18.44 9.54 16.85
C LYS A 78 -18.59 9.05 15.42
N TYR A 79 -17.80 8.04 15.02
CA TYR A 79 -17.93 7.43 13.71
C TYR A 79 -19.29 6.74 13.53
N ARG A 80 -19.76 5.97 14.53
CA ARG A 80 -21.09 5.33 14.50
C ARG A 80 -22.23 6.33 14.34
N LEU A 81 -22.19 7.44 15.10
CA LEU A 81 -23.17 8.52 14.96
C LEU A 81 -23.12 9.18 13.57
N ALA A 82 -21.92 9.35 13.01
CA ALA A 82 -21.78 9.88 11.66
C ALA A 82 -22.29 8.92 10.58
N VAL A 83 -22.16 7.60 10.80
CA VAL A 83 -22.74 6.56 9.93
C VAL A 83 -24.26 6.61 9.99
N GLU A 84 -24.85 6.65 11.18
CA GLU A 84 -26.31 6.76 11.35
C GLU A 84 -26.87 8.02 10.67
N LYS A 85 -26.23 9.17 10.87
CA LYS A 85 -26.62 10.41 10.19
C LYS A 85 -26.49 10.29 8.67
N HIS A 86 -25.43 9.65 8.17
CA HIS A 86 -25.26 9.43 6.73
C HIS A 86 -26.35 8.52 6.17
N ASP A 87 -26.74 7.48 6.90
CA ASP A 87 -27.81 6.56 6.49
C ASP A 87 -29.15 7.30 6.38
N VAL A 88 -29.51 8.14 7.36
CA VAL A 88 -30.72 8.98 7.29
C VAL A 88 -30.68 9.90 6.08
N GLN A 89 -29.57 10.62 5.87
CA GLN A 89 -29.41 11.51 4.72
C GLN A 89 -29.48 10.74 3.39
N MET A 90 -28.96 9.51 3.34
CA MET A 90 -29.06 8.64 2.16
C MET A 90 -30.50 8.23 1.87
N GLU A 91 -31.31 7.95 2.89
CA GLU A 91 -32.73 7.65 2.70
C GLU A 91 -33.51 8.89 2.22
N GLU A 92 -33.27 10.05 2.82
CA GLU A 92 -33.85 11.33 2.37
C GLU A 92 -33.48 11.64 0.91
N PHE A 93 -32.21 11.44 0.53
CA PHE A 93 -31.73 11.66 -0.83
C PHE A 93 -32.37 10.71 -1.84
N LYS A 94 -32.54 9.42 -1.49
CA LYS A 94 -33.23 8.46 -2.35
C LYS A 94 -34.70 8.82 -2.54
N ALA A 95 -35.36 9.29 -1.48
CA ALA A 95 -36.76 9.73 -1.54
C ALA A 95 -36.94 11.01 -2.38
N ALA A 96 -35.98 11.96 -2.30
CA ALA A 96 -36.00 13.20 -3.06
C ALA A 96 -35.59 13.02 -4.53
N HIS A 97 -34.81 11.98 -4.86
CA HIS A 97 -34.32 11.70 -6.21
C HIS A 97 -34.66 10.27 -6.67
N PRO A 98 -35.96 9.92 -6.81
CA PRO A 98 -36.37 8.58 -7.22
C PRO A 98 -35.92 8.21 -8.65
N GLU A 99 -35.69 9.20 -9.51
CA GLU A 99 -35.21 9.05 -10.89
C GLU A 99 -33.72 8.65 -10.99
N LEU A 100 -32.94 8.88 -9.93
CA LEU A 100 -31.55 8.46 -9.90
C LEU A 100 -31.50 6.97 -9.60
N ASN A 101 -31.28 6.18 -10.64
CA ASN A 101 -31.04 4.74 -10.55
C ASN A 101 -29.64 4.51 -9.93
N ILE A 102 -29.51 4.81 -8.63
CA ILE A 102 -28.30 4.57 -7.85
C ILE A 102 -28.17 3.05 -7.75
N ARG A 103 -27.46 2.47 -8.71
CA ARG A 103 -27.14 1.05 -8.70
C ARG A 103 -26.57 0.75 -7.32
N PRO A 104 -27.15 -0.19 -6.54
CA PRO A 104 -26.62 -0.50 -5.23
C PRO A 104 -25.19 -0.99 -5.42
N THR A 105 -24.22 -0.15 -5.07
CA THR A 105 -22.84 -0.60 -4.98
C THR A 105 -22.88 -1.76 -3.99
N PRO A 106 -22.43 -2.96 -4.38
CA PRO A 106 -22.55 -4.13 -3.51
C PRO A 106 -21.96 -3.75 -2.16
N LYS A 107 -22.79 -3.81 -1.11
CA LYS A 107 -22.34 -3.60 0.26
C LYS A 107 -21.18 -4.57 0.46
N SER A 108 -19.95 -4.06 0.41
CA SER A 108 -18.79 -4.83 0.82
C SER A 108 -19.04 -5.11 2.28
N LYS A 109 -19.55 -6.31 2.57
CA LYS A 109 -19.64 -6.90 3.90
C LYS A 109 -18.21 -7.05 4.42
N ARG A 110 -17.56 -5.94 4.75
CA ARG A 110 -16.38 -5.96 5.59
C ARG A 110 -16.92 -6.32 6.96
N LYS A 111 -16.85 -7.62 7.27
CA LYS A 111 -16.99 -8.18 8.62
C LYS A 111 -16.41 -7.18 9.62
N LEU A 112 -17.24 -6.70 10.54
CA LEU A 112 -16.85 -5.82 11.63
C LEU A 112 -16.36 -6.63 12.85
N ASP A 113 -16.11 -7.92 12.67
CA ASP A 113 -15.91 -8.88 13.74
C ASP A 113 -14.78 -9.83 13.31
N ALA A 114 -13.80 -10.02 14.20
CA ALA A 114 -12.54 -10.77 14.04
C ALA A 114 -11.28 -10.01 13.53
N LYS A 115 -10.96 -8.86 14.13
CA LYS A 115 -9.56 -8.39 14.18
C LYS A 115 -9.19 -7.74 15.52
N THR A 116 -9.69 -8.33 16.60
CA THR A 116 -9.13 -8.18 17.94
C THR A 116 -8.26 -9.41 18.18
N VAL A 117 -7.02 -9.21 18.62
CA VAL A 117 -5.98 -10.22 18.83
C VAL A 117 -5.33 -10.76 17.53
N ARG A 118 -4.32 -10.06 17.02
CA ARG A 118 -3.03 -10.67 16.66
C ARG A 118 -1.99 -9.60 16.30
N ASN A 119 -0.87 -9.66 17.02
CA ASN A 119 0.49 -9.26 16.64
C ASN A 119 1.04 -7.95 17.24
N GLU A 120 1.44 -8.05 18.50
CA GLU A 120 2.70 -7.44 18.95
C GLU A 120 3.90 -8.16 18.31
N GLN A 121 5.00 -7.42 18.14
CA GLN A 121 6.27 -7.77 17.48
C GLN A 121 6.27 -7.62 15.95
N GLN A 122 6.67 -6.43 15.48
CA GLN A 122 8.01 -6.22 14.88
C GLN A 122 8.18 -4.76 14.35
N PRO A 123 9.42 -4.25 14.31
CA PRO A 123 9.77 -2.86 14.02
C PRO A 123 9.80 -2.53 12.52
N SER A 124 9.89 -1.22 12.25
CA SER A 124 9.92 -0.55 10.94
C SER A 124 10.96 -1.07 9.96
N THR A 125 10.57 -1.29 8.69
CA THR A 125 11.17 -0.72 7.44
C THR A 125 10.33 -1.15 6.22
N SER A 126 10.61 -0.50 5.10
CA SER A 126 9.95 -0.42 3.80
C SER A 126 9.57 -1.73 3.06
N HIS A 127 8.55 -1.62 2.20
CA HIS A 127 8.05 -2.54 1.16
C HIS A 127 7.17 -3.73 1.59
N PRO A 128 6.12 -4.09 0.82
CA PRO A 128 5.20 -5.15 1.17
C PRO A 128 5.86 -6.52 0.96
N SER A 129 6.45 -7.05 2.04
CA SER A 129 6.78 -8.47 2.18
C SER A 129 5.48 -9.27 2.35
N THR A 130 4.91 -9.70 1.23
CA THR A 130 4.03 -10.87 1.21
C THR A 130 4.89 -12.11 1.48
N SER A 131 4.60 -12.82 2.58
CA SER A 131 4.90 -14.24 2.80
C SER A 131 6.33 -14.71 2.47
N LYS A 132 7.13 -15.03 3.49
CA LYS A 132 8.44 -15.70 3.38
C LYS A 132 8.33 -17.16 2.87
N HIS A 133 7.78 -17.34 1.68
CA HIS A 133 8.27 -18.38 0.79
C HIS A 133 9.10 -17.61 -0.24
N VAL A 134 10.42 -17.60 -0.06
CA VAL A 134 11.31 -16.98 -1.04
C VAL A 134 11.09 -17.78 -2.33
N ASP A 135 10.44 -17.18 -3.31
CA ASP A 135 10.28 -17.82 -4.61
C ASP A 135 11.69 -17.95 -5.20
N LEU A 136 12.24 -19.16 -5.08
CA LEU A 136 13.61 -19.46 -5.49
C LEU A 136 13.81 -19.19 -6.98
N HIS A 137 12.74 -19.30 -7.79
CA HIS A 137 12.76 -18.99 -9.21
C HIS A 137 12.88 -17.48 -9.44
N GLU A 138 12.16 -16.68 -8.65
CA GLU A 138 12.24 -15.22 -8.72
C GLU A 138 13.60 -14.70 -8.23
N ALA A 139 14.13 -15.26 -7.15
CA ALA A 139 15.46 -14.91 -6.66
C ALA A 139 16.57 -15.28 -7.69
N SER A 140 16.45 -16.44 -8.32
CA SER A 140 17.37 -16.88 -9.38
C SER A 140 17.31 -15.97 -10.60
N PHE A 141 16.11 -15.51 -10.97
CA PHE A 141 15.94 -14.54 -12.04
C PHE A 141 16.62 -13.20 -11.71
N GLN A 142 16.51 -12.72 -10.48
CA GLN A 142 17.14 -11.46 -10.06
C GLN A 142 18.67 -11.52 -10.19
N CYS A 143 19.30 -12.62 -9.74
CA CYS A 143 20.74 -12.83 -9.93
C CYS A 143 21.13 -12.89 -11.42
N PHE A 144 20.35 -13.61 -12.24
CA PHE A 144 20.57 -13.65 -13.69
C PHE A 144 20.43 -12.27 -14.34
N ALA A 145 19.41 -11.51 -13.96
CA ALA A 145 19.14 -10.18 -14.51
C ALA A 145 20.30 -9.23 -14.19
N LEU A 146 20.76 -9.20 -12.94
CA LEU A 146 21.92 -8.38 -12.53
C LEU A 146 23.20 -8.79 -13.29
N ALA A 147 23.45 -10.09 -13.45
CA ALA A 147 24.65 -10.57 -14.14
C ALA A 147 24.65 -10.33 -15.65
N LYS A 148 23.48 -10.11 -16.27
CA LYS A 148 23.32 -9.99 -17.73
C LYS A 148 22.77 -8.65 -18.20
N GLN A 149 22.32 -7.78 -17.31
CA GLN A 149 21.70 -6.50 -17.68
C GLN A 149 22.61 -5.63 -18.54
N ASP A 150 23.89 -5.48 -18.20
CA ASP A 150 24.79 -4.57 -18.93
C ASP A 150 25.03 -5.08 -20.36
N LYS A 151 25.29 -6.39 -20.50
CA LYS A 151 25.47 -7.04 -21.80
C LYS A 151 24.23 -6.93 -22.70
N TYR A 152 23.03 -7.02 -22.12
CA TYR A 152 21.79 -6.95 -22.88
C TYR A 152 21.33 -5.50 -23.10
N ALA A 153 21.69 -4.58 -22.21
CA ALA A 153 21.48 -3.15 -22.37
C ALA A 153 22.25 -2.65 -23.59
N GLU A 154 23.54 -3.01 -23.71
CA GLU A 154 24.36 -2.65 -24.86
C GLU A 154 23.91 -3.35 -26.15
N LYS A 155 23.64 -4.66 -26.10
CA LYS A 155 23.27 -5.43 -27.30
C LYS A 155 21.96 -5.01 -27.93
N TYR A 156 20.97 -4.61 -27.13
CA TYR A 156 19.63 -4.28 -27.62
C TYR A 156 19.29 -2.79 -27.50
N ASN A 157 20.20 -1.97 -26.93
CA ASN A 157 19.98 -0.57 -26.60
C ASN A 157 18.67 -0.34 -25.80
N LEU A 158 18.40 -1.23 -24.84
CA LEU A 158 17.22 -1.20 -23.97
C LEU A 158 17.65 -0.91 -22.52
N ARG A 159 16.82 -0.17 -21.78
CA ARG A 159 17.07 0.16 -20.37
C ARG A 159 15.81 -0.02 -19.53
N GLY A 160 15.99 -0.12 -18.22
CA GLY A 160 14.89 -0.17 -17.25
C GLY A 160 13.93 -1.35 -17.48
N GLU A 161 12.63 -1.05 -17.53
CA GLU A 161 11.56 -2.06 -17.58
C GLU A 161 11.61 -2.94 -18.84
N ASP A 162 11.87 -2.35 -20.01
CA ASP A 162 11.91 -3.08 -21.28
C ASP A 162 13.06 -4.09 -21.34
N LEU A 163 14.20 -3.73 -20.75
CA LEU A 163 15.35 -4.62 -20.59
C LEU A 163 15.02 -5.78 -19.65
N MET A 164 14.41 -5.49 -18.50
CA MET A 164 14.02 -6.52 -17.52
C MET A 164 12.99 -7.49 -18.11
N LYS A 165 12.03 -7.00 -18.89
CA LYS A 165 11.04 -7.82 -19.60
C LYS A 165 11.69 -8.72 -20.65
N LYS A 166 12.71 -8.23 -21.36
CA LYS A 166 13.50 -9.02 -22.32
C LYS A 166 14.30 -10.13 -21.60
N LEU A 167 14.94 -9.79 -20.49
CA LEU A 167 15.72 -10.74 -19.68
C LEU A 167 14.82 -11.81 -19.07
N ARG A 168 13.62 -11.44 -18.58
CA ARG A 168 12.66 -12.42 -18.05
C ARG A 168 12.23 -13.43 -19.10
N ARG A 169 11.84 -12.95 -20.29
CA ARG A 169 11.52 -13.85 -21.42
C ARG A 169 12.68 -14.75 -21.82
N LYS A 170 13.93 -14.30 -21.65
CA LYS A 170 15.12 -15.12 -21.92
C LYS A 170 15.39 -16.13 -20.82
N PHE A 171 15.14 -15.76 -19.57
CA PHE A 171 15.25 -16.63 -18.41
C PHE A 171 14.22 -17.75 -18.45
N ASP A 172 12.95 -17.41 -18.70
CA ASP A 172 11.86 -18.39 -18.80
C ASP A 172 12.02 -19.35 -19.99
N ARG A 173 12.67 -18.90 -21.08
CA ARG A 173 13.02 -19.72 -22.24
C ARG A 173 14.32 -20.51 -22.08
N MET A 174 15.02 -20.32 -20.96
CA MET A 174 16.24 -21.06 -20.66
C MET A 174 15.88 -22.47 -20.21
N SER A 175 16.71 -23.47 -20.55
CA SER A 175 16.47 -24.84 -20.10
C SER A 175 16.56 -24.96 -18.58
N ALA A 176 15.83 -25.92 -18.02
CA ALA A 176 15.79 -26.18 -16.57
C ALA A 176 17.21 -26.35 -16.00
N ASP A 177 18.13 -27.01 -16.69
CA ASP A 177 19.53 -27.17 -16.23
C ASP A 177 20.27 -25.84 -16.07
N LYS A 178 19.98 -24.86 -16.95
CA LYS A 178 20.60 -23.54 -16.87
C LYS A 178 19.93 -22.69 -15.81
N GLN A 179 18.62 -22.79 -15.64
CA GLN A 179 17.91 -22.15 -14.52
C GLN A 179 18.41 -22.74 -13.19
N GLN A 180 18.59 -24.06 -13.12
CA GLN A 180 19.06 -24.77 -11.93
C GLN A 180 20.43 -24.29 -11.48
N LYS A 181 21.33 -23.93 -12.41
CA LYS A 181 22.62 -23.29 -12.04
C LYS A 181 22.43 -21.98 -11.29
N TRP A 182 21.43 -21.17 -11.65
CA TRP A 182 21.10 -19.94 -10.93
C TRP A 182 20.38 -20.26 -9.61
N HIS A 183 19.53 -21.28 -9.56
CA HIS A 183 18.95 -21.79 -8.31
C HIS A 183 20.00 -22.29 -7.33
N ASP A 184 20.97 -23.07 -7.79
CA ASP A 184 22.08 -23.60 -6.99
C ASP A 184 22.99 -22.47 -6.51
N PHE A 185 23.17 -21.42 -7.33
CA PHE A 185 23.91 -20.22 -6.96
C PHE A 185 23.22 -19.48 -5.80
N VAL A 186 21.89 -19.31 -5.88
CA VAL A 186 21.08 -18.70 -4.81
C VAL A 186 20.99 -19.58 -3.56
N THR A 187 21.04 -20.91 -3.72
CA THR A 187 20.89 -21.87 -2.60
C THR A 187 22.21 -22.14 -1.88
N LYS A 188 23.36 -22.13 -2.59
CA LYS A 188 24.68 -22.35 -1.98
C LYS A 188 25.23 -21.12 -1.26
N GLU A 189 24.90 -19.92 -1.72
CA GLU A 189 25.21 -18.68 -1.00
C GLU A 189 23.97 -18.20 -0.24
N ASN A 190 23.86 -18.55 1.04
CA ASN A 190 22.77 -18.10 1.91
C ASN A 190 22.90 -16.60 2.31
N CYS A 191 23.38 -15.75 1.41
CA CYS A 191 23.53 -14.32 1.58
C CYS A 191 22.60 -13.58 0.62
N ILE A 192 21.56 -12.98 1.19
CA ILE A 192 20.65 -12.02 0.52
C ILE A 192 21.38 -10.68 0.20
N ASP A 193 22.68 -10.57 0.50
CA ASP A 193 23.56 -9.53 -0.01
C ASP A 193 24.74 -10.19 -0.75
N CYS A 194 24.76 -10.08 -2.07
CA CYS A 194 25.82 -10.64 -2.92
C CYS A 194 26.92 -9.58 -3.14
N PRO A 195 28.11 -9.69 -2.52
CA PRO A 195 29.25 -8.85 -2.88
C PRO A 195 29.90 -9.37 -4.18
N MET A 196 29.96 -8.45 -5.14
CA MET A 196 30.28 -8.55 -6.57
C MET A 196 31.63 -9.17 -7.02
N SER A 197 32.36 -9.95 -6.23
CA SER A 197 33.79 -10.22 -6.56
C SER A 197 34.15 -11.59 -7.14
N SER A 198 33.24 -12.59 -7.21
CA SER A 198 33.67 -13.98 -7.52
C SER A 198 33.04 -14.67 -8.75
N ILE A 199 32.20 -14.01 -9.56
CA ILE A 199 31.77 -14.61 -10.83
C ILE A 199 32.92 -14.44 -11.85
N LYS A 200 33.81 -15.43 -11.89
CA LYS A 200 34.85 -15.56 -12.91
C LYS A 200 34.24 -15.40 -14.30
N ARG A 201 34.80 -14.46 -15.05
CA ARG A 201 34.60 -14.34 -16.49
C ARG A 201 35.27 -15.53 -17.15
N ASP A 202 34.56 -16.65 -17.27
CA ASP A 202 34.97 -17.69 -18.21
C ASP A 202 34.72 -17.14 -19.62
N GLY A 203 35.83 -16.65 -20.19
CA GLY A 203 35.97 -16.45 -21.61
C GLY A 203 35.81 -17.79 -22.32
N ALA A 204 34.97 -17.80 -23.34
CA ALA A 204 34.96 -18.85 -24.33
C ALA A 204 35.36 -18.20 -25.66
N ALA A 205 36.42 -18.77 -26.23
CA ALA A 205 36.97 -18.53 -27.56
C ALA A 205 35.91 -18.65 -28.66
#